data_AF-A0A2M9N3J5-F1
#
_entry.id   AF-A0A2M9N3J5-F1
#
_cell.length_a   1.000
_cell.length_b   1.000
_cell.length_c   1.000
_cell.angle_alpha   90.00
_cell.angle_beta   90.00
_cell.angle_gamma   90.00
#
_symmetry.space_group_name_H-M   'P 1'
#
loop_
_entity.id
_entity.type
_entity.pdbx_description
1 polymer ?
#
loop_
_entity_poly.entity_id
_entity_poly.type
_entity_poly.pdbx_seq_one_letter_code
_entity_poly.pdbx_strand_id
1 'polypeptide(L)'
;MLEERLKEYISQHKQLMTDLGSVRDLGLPQCYIAAGYIRNYVWNLLHGLEGTDRHTDIDVVYFDPEDVSEERDADLEQHLRISTGIRNGLLRIRPECM
;
A
#
# COMPACT_ATOMS: atom_id res chain seq x y z
N MET A 1 10.28 16.96 12.62
CA MET A 1 9.22 17.03 13.66
C MET A 1 7.90 16.42 13.21
N LEU A 2 7.34 16.73 12.03
CA LEU A 2 6.12 16.03 11.56
C LEU A 2 6.38 14.60 11.05
N GLU A 3 7.52 14.37 10.40
CA GLU A 3 7.88 13.04 9.89
C GLU A 3 7.98 11.99 11.01
N GLU A 4 8.62 12.34 12.13
CA GLU A 4 8.75 11.44 13.29
C GLU A 4 7.37 11.10 13.90
N ARG A 5 6.49 12.10 14.02
CA ARG A 5 5.11 11.86 14.48
C ARG A 5 4.34 10.95 13.52
N LEU A 6 4.54 11.12 12.22
CA LEU A 6 3.93 10.24 11.22
C LEU A 6 4.42 8.80 11.38
N LYS A 7 5.73 8.60 11.54
CA LYS A 7 6.31 7.27 11.81
C LYS A 7 5.73 6.65 13.08
N GLU A 8 5.60 7.43 14.15
CA GLU A 8 4.97 6.98 15.39
C GLU A 8 3.53 6.51 15.15
N TYR A 9 2.70 7.31 14.48
CA TYR A 9 1.31 6.94 14.17
C TYR A 9 1.24 5.67 13.32
N ILE A 10 2.08 5.57 12.28
CA ILE A 10 2.14 4.38 11.42
C ILE A 10 2.53 3.15 12.25
N SER A 11 3.54 3.27 13.11
CA SER A 11 4.03 2.15 13.93
C SER A 11 3.03 1.65 14.97
N GLN A 12 2.14 2.52 15.46
CA GLN A 12 1.09 2.16 16.41
C GLN A 12 -0.12 1.50 15.71
N HIS A 13 -0.31 1.75 14.42
CA HIS A 13 -1.40 1.18 13.64
C HIS A 13 -1.06 -0.25 13.16
N LYS A 14 -1.44 -1.25 13.96
CA LYS A 14 -1.13 -2.67 13.71
C LYS A 14 -1.51 -3.14 12.30
N GLN A 15 -2.69 -2.76 11.80
CA GLN A 15 -3.14 -3.19 10.47
C GLN A 15 -2.22 -2.64 9.37
N LEU A 16 -1.88 -1.35 9.44
CA LEU A 16 -1.00 -0.70 8.46
C LEU A 16 0.40 -1.32 8.48
N MET A 17 0.93 -1.68 9.66
CA MET A 17 2.20 -2.39 9.78
C MET A 17 2.13 -3.81 9.19
N THR A 18 1.02 -4.52 9.36
CA THR A 18 0.79 -5.84 8.73
C THR A 18 0.71 -5.70 7.21
N ASP A 19 0.00 -4.70 6.69
CA ASP A 19 -0.14 -4.48 5.25
C ASP A 19 1.21 -4.11 4.61
N LEU A 20 1.98 -3.21 5.26
CA LEU A 20 3.35 -2.88 4.85
C LEU A 20 4.26 -4.11 4.85
N GLY A 21 4.16 -4.98 5.86
CA GLY A 21 4.88 -6.24 5.91
C GLY A 21 4.50 -7.16 4.76
N SER A 22 3.20 -7.30 4.49
CA SER A 22 2.69 -8.17 3.44
C SER A 22 3.11 -7.70 2.04
N VAL A 23 3.08 -6.39 1.79
CA VAL A 23 3.55 -5.80 0.53
C VAL A 23 5.06 -5.97 0.36
N ARG A 24 5.83 -5.86 1.44
CA ARG A 24 7.28 -6.13 1.42
C ARG A 24 7.58 -7.59 1.08
N ASP A 25 6.78 -8.51 1.62
CA ASP A 25 6.98 -9.95 1.43
C ASP A 25 6.67 -10.41 -0.01
N LEU A 26 6.02 -9.57 -0.83
CA LEU A 26 5.87 -9.79 -2.28
C LEU A 26 7.21 -9.72 -3.03
N GLY A 27 8.25 -9.15 -2.43
CA GLY A 27 9.59 -9.09 -3.04
C GLY A 27 9.66 -8.24 -4.31
N LEU A 28 8.70 -7.35 -4.53
CA LEU A 28 8.62 -6.52 -5.72
C LEU A 28 9.68 -5.39 -5.72
N PRO A 29 10.31 -5.11 -6.87
CA PRO A 29 11.22 -3.99 -6.98
C PRO A 29 10.47 -2.67 -6.84
N GLN A 30 11.06 -1.75 -6.05
CA GLN A 30 10.56 -0.38 -5.85
C GLN A 30 9.05 -0.33 -5.53
N CYS A 31 8.61 -1.19 -4.61
CA CYS A 31 7.22 -1.33 -4.21
C CYS A 31 6.84 -0.40 -3.04
N TYR A 32 5.67 0.23 -3.13
CA TYR A 32 5.16 1.20 -2.17
C TYR A 32 3.65 1.04 -1.99
N ILE A 33 3.14 1.38 -0.80
CA ILE A 33 1.71 1.59 -0.59
C ILE A 33 1.39 3.06 -0.95
N ALA A 34 0.35 3.27 -1.74
CA ALA A 34 -0.07 4.60 -2.15
C ALA A 34 -0.53 5.45 -0.94
N ALA A 35 -0.26 6.75 -1.02
CA ALA A 35 -0.50 7.69 0.08
C ALA A 35 -1.98 7.87 0.46
N GLY A 36 -2.93 7.38 -0.36
CA GLY A 36 -4.36 7.45 -0.08
C GLY A 36 -4.74 6.79 1.25
N TYR A 37 -4.13 5.64 1.53
CA TYR A 37 -4.35 4.89 2.76
C TYR A 37 -3.82 5.64 4.00
N ILE A 38 -2.56 6.09 3.93
CA ILE A 38 -1.89 6.80 5.03
C ILE A 38 -2.58 8.14 5.32
N ARG A 39 -2.99 8.88 4.27
CA ARG A 39 -3.68 10.16 4.43
C ARG A 39 -5.01 10.00 5.16
N ASN A 40 -5.83 9.02 4.76
CA ASN A 40 -7.13 8.79 5.38
C ASN A 40 -6.96 8.41 6.86
N TYR A 41 -5.99 7.54 7.16
CA TYR A 41 -5.65 7.18 8.54
C TYR A 41 -5.25 8.40 9.38
N VAL A 42 -4.30 9.20 8.91
CA VAL A 42 -3.84 10.40 9.64
C VAL A 42 -4.96 11.42 9.80
N TRP A 43 -5.80 11.60 8.78
CA TRP A 43 -6.96 12.49 8.84
C TRP A 43 -7.96 12.07 9.92
N ASN A 44 -8.29 10.78 9.96
CA ASN A 44 -9.23 10.24 10.95
C ASN A 44 -8.66 10.33 12.36
N LEU A 45 -7.37 10.07 12.54
CA LEU A 45 -6.67 10.23 13.82
C LEU A 45 -6.72 11.67 14.32
N LEU A 46 -6.45 12.65 13.45
CA LEU A 46 -6.44 14.07 13.83
C LEU A 46 -7.83 14.62 14.13
N HIS A 47 -8.89 14.01 13.60
CA HIS A 47 -10.27 14.42 13.82
C HIS A 47 -11.05 13.54 14.81
N GLY A 48 -10.39 12.57 15.46
CA GLY A 48 -11.02 11.70 16.45
C GLY A 48 -12.08 10.75 15.87
N LEU A 49 -11.97 10.41 14.58
CA LEU A 49 -12.87 9.50 13.87
C LEU A 49 -12.35 8.05 13.85
N GLU A 50 -11.60 7.66 14.89
CA GLU A 50 -10.98 6.34 15.02
C GLU A 50 -12.02 5.21 14.86
N GLY A 51 -11.76 4.26 13.95
CA GLY A 51 -12.65 3.12 13.71
C GLY A 51 -13.70 3.30 12.61
N THR A 52 -13.71 4.44 11.91
CA THR A 52 -14.50 4.64 10.68
C THR A 52 -13.82 4.10 9.42
N ASP A 53 -12.61 3.53 9.55
CA ASP A 53 -11.76 2.98 8.48
C ASP A 53 -12.29 1.66 7.88
N ARG A 54 -13.61 1.50 7.78
CA ARG A 54 -14.24 0.26 7.34
C ARG A 54 -13.80 -0.18 5.95
N HIS A 55 -13.49 0.75 5.05
CA HIS A 55 -13.14 0.48 3.65
C HIS A 55 -11.98 1.37 3.24
N THR A 56 -10.76 1.01 3.65
CA THR A 56 -9.57 1.70 3.15
C THR A 56 -9.03 0.96 1.93
N ASP A 57 -9.19 1.59 0.78
CA ASP A 57 -8.60 1.14 -0.47
C ASP A 57 -7.07 1.26 -0.35
N ILE A 58 -6.38 0.11 -0.37
CA ILE A 58 -4.92 0.06 -0.36
C ILE A 58 -4.49 -0.19 -1.80
N ASP A 59 -3.94 0.84 -2.43
CA ASP A 59 -3.29 0.69 -3.73
C ASP A 59 -1.81 0.40 -3.53
N VAL A 60 -1.30 -0.62 -4.21
CA VAL A 60 0.11 -0.99 -4.17
C VAL A 60 0.75 -0.59 -5.48
N VAL A 61 1.77 0.25 -5.40
CA VAL A 61 2.47 0.79 -6.56
C VAL A 61 3.84 0.15 -6.66
N TYR A 62 4.22 -0.35 -7.83
CA TYR A 62 5.54 -0.94 -8.03
C TYR A 62 6.15 -0.55 -9.37
N PHE A 63 7.47 -0.68 -9.48
CA PHE A 63 8.20 -0.37 -10.72
C PHE A 63 9.23 -1.45 -11.01
N ASP A 64 9.01 -2.17 -12.11
CA ASP A 64 9.93 -3.16 -12.66
C ASP A 64 10.26 -2.78 -14.12
N PRO A 65 11.47 -2.26 -14.40
CA PRO A 65 11.87 -1.93 -15.76
C PRO A 65 12.28 -3.16 -16.58
N GLU A 66 12.60 -4.28 -15.92
CA GLU A 66 13.08 -5.50 -16.57
C GLU A 66 11.91 -6.37 -17.06
N ASP A 67 10.73 -6.22 -16.47
CA ASP A 67 9.54 -6.98 -16.84
C ASP A 67 8.26 -6.11 -16.80
N VAL A 68 7.76 -5.80 -17.99
CA VAL A 68 6.59 -4.95 -18.21
C VAL A 68 5.36 -5.74 -18.68
N SER A 69 5.36 -7.07 -18.50
CA SER A 69 4.31 -7.95 -18.99
C SER A 69 3.01 -7.82 -18.19
N GLU A 70 1.88 -7.76 -18.90
CA GLU A 70 0.54 -7.68 -18.29
C GLU A 70 0.14 -9.00 -17.59
N GLU A 71 0.71 -10.13 -18.03
CA GLU A 71 0.51 -11.44 -17.39
C GLU A 71 1.08 -11.45 -15.97
N ARG A 72 2.30 -10.92 -15.79
CA ARG A 72 2.91 -10.77 -14.47
C ARG A 72 2.14 -9.80 -13.58
N ASP A 73 1.64 -8.69 -14.15
CA ASP A 73 0.77 -7.75 -13.44
C ASP A 73 -0.46 -8.49 -12.86
N ALA A 74 -1.11 -9.33 -13.67
CA ALA A 74 -2.30 -10.09 -13.26
C ALA A 74 -1.99 -11.16 -12.19
N ASP A 75 -0.87 -11.89 -12.34
CA ASP A 75 -0.44 -12.89 -11.36
C ASP A 75 -0.13 -12.26 -9.99
N LEU A 76 0.54 -11.10 -10.01
CA LEU A 76 0.84 -10.34 -8.79
C LEU A 76 -0.42 -9.80 -8.13
N GLU A 77 -1.37 -9.26 -8.91
CA GLU A 77 -2.66 -8.80 -8.39
C GLU A 77 -3.44 -9.95 -7.74
N GLN A 78 -3.44 -11.14 -8.37
CA GLN A 78 -4.07 -12.33 -7.80
C GLN A 78 -3.35 -12.79 -6.52
N HIS A 79 -2.03 -12.82 -6.51
CA HIS A 79 -1.25 -13.21 -5.33
C HIS A 79 -1.50 -12.24 -4.16
N LEU A 80 -1.56 -10.94 -4.45
CA LEU A 80 -1.84 -9.90 -3.47
C LEU A 80 -3.23 -10.07 -2.86
N ARG A 81 -4.25 -10.31 -3.69
CA ARG A 81 -5.62 -10.59 -3.23
C ARG A 81 -5.71 -11.81 -2.31
N ILE A 82 -4.99 -12.89 -2.63
CA ILE A 82 -5.02 -14.14 -1.85
C ILE A 82 -4.27 -14.00 -0.53
N SER A 83 -3.08 -13.37 -0.54
CA SER A 83 -2.18 -13.33 0.62
C SER A 83 -2.58 -12.27 1.66
N THR A 84 -3.14 -11.14 1.23
CA THR A 84 -3.33 -9.97 2.11
C THR A 84 -4.81 -9.63 2.36
N GLY A 85 -5.72 -10.16 1.54
CA GLY A 85 -7.12 -9.73 1.56
C GLY A 85 -7.34 -8.29 1.08
N ILE A 86 -6.29 -7.61 0.58
CA ILE A 86 -6.40 -6.32 -0.09
C ILE A 86 -7.19 -6.53 -1.38
N ARG A 87 -8.35 -5.87 -1.48
CA ARG A 87 -9.30 -6.06 -2.58
C ARG A 87 -9.03 -5.15 -3.78
N ASN A 88 -8.20 -4.12 -3.61
CA ASN A 88 -8.01 -3.02 -4.57
C ASN A 88 -6.53 -2.89 -5.06
N GLY A 89 -6.33 -2.02 -6.06
CA GLY A 89 -5.49 -2.27 -7.23
C GLY A 89 -3.96 -2.32 -7.04
N LEU A 90 -3.33 -3.25 -7.76
CA LEU A 90 -1.91 -3.20 -8.07
C LEU A 90 -1.70 -2.23 -9.24
N LEU A 91 -0.91 -1.18 -9.03
CA LEU A 91 -0.60 -0.15 -10.02
C LEU A 91 0.88 -0.25 -10.40
N ARG A 92 1.16 -0.74 -11.61
CA ARG A 92 2.53 -0.68 -12.15
C ARG A 92 2.81 0.73 -12.68
N ILE A 93 3.92 1.31 -12.26
CA ILE A 93 4.48 2.50 -12.90
C ILE A 93 5.08 2.05 -14.23
N ARG A 94 4.55 2.57 -15.35
CA ARG A 94 5.14 2.29 -16.66
C ARG A 94 6.41 3.13 -16.86
N PRO A 95 7.48 2.58 -17.45
CA PRO A 95 8.72 3.32 -17.72
C PRO A 95 8.52 4.59 -18.53
N GLU A 96 7.54 4.62 -19.43
CA GLU A 96 7.17 5.80 -20.24
C GLU A 96 6.64 7.01 -19.43
N CYS A 97 6.33 6.83 -18.14
CA CYS A 97 5.82 7.90 -17.28
C CYS A 97 6.90 8.62 -16.46
N MET A 98 8.18 8.25 -16.61
CA MET A 98 9.33 8.83 -15.91
C MET A 98 10.20 9.66 -16.85
#